data_AF-A0A3D4V3P0-F1
#
_entry.id   AF-A0A3D4V3P0-F1
#
_cell.length_a   1.000
_cell.length_b   1.000
_cell.length_c   1.000
_cell.angle_alpha   90.00
_cell.angle_beta   90.00
_cell.angle_gamma   90.00
#
_symmetry.space_group_name_H-M   'P 1'
#
loop_
_entity.id
_entity.type
_entity.pdbx_description
1 polymer ?
#
loop_
_entity_poly.entity_id
_entity_poly.type
_entity_poly.pdbx_seq_one_letter_code
_entity_poly.pdbx_strand_id
1 'polypeptide(L)'
;MTPAPTTMPPPHTPSTHAQSPASPHTSPHTSRAPLLIVSDVDGTLIDERGQLPCTPVALRALLAALAAARGAPVLVALASSRTMRELTVLQRALGLYGPCIAEDGALLGVDVGRRGAVPFGVEQHDHIDVTDDPAWTAITNAGRRTLALQSFAVDSAALDRMMNDCSAFQHADVRRLGAAEWKSLGFRTPASVRRALAARHHSILLDPEVLDVDALNTLHDFTARQALQLRRGGRWLTLTAASGKGAALRALRHNARLDGVPPLIVAVGNEENDISLLAEADLRFVIRNPHRGPHESLASLPGAVVLSPEGPGGWIDMLNRLHLVAT
;
A
#
# COMPACT_ATOMS: atom_id res chain seq x y z
N MET A 1 46.28 26.74 -61.54
CA MET A 1 45.73 26.67 -60.16
C MET A 1 44.30 26.18 -60.27
N THR A 2 44.11 24.89 -59.99
CA THR A 2 42.83 24.19 -60.01
C THR A 2 42.99 23.01 -59.03
N PRO A 3 42.17 22.88 -57.97
CA PRO A 3 42.41 21.86 -56.96
C PRO A 3 41.88 20.49 -57.40
N ALA A 4 42.58 19.44 -56.95
CA ALA A 4 42.23 18.04 -57.13
C ALA A 4 40.99 17.65 -56.30
N PRO A 5 40.22 16.61 -56.69
CA PRO A 5 38.99 16.22 -56.02
C PRO A 5 39.25 15.43 -54.74
N THR A 6 38.60 15.83 -53.65
CA THR A 6 38.63 15.18 -52.35
C THR A 6 37.70 13.95 -52.36
N THR A 7 38.26 12.76 -52.19
CA THR A 7 37.52 11.50 -51.97
C THR A 7 36.90 11.45 -50.58
N MET A 8 35.57 11.35 -50.50
CA MET A 8 34.82 11.07 -49.27
C MET A 8 34.98 9.58 -48.85
N PRO A 9 35.08 9.27 -47.55
CA PRO A 9 35.01 7.89 -47.07
C PRO A 9 33.54 7.40 -47.02
N PRO A 10 33.31 6.07 -47.05
CA PRO A 10 31.96 5.50 -47.07
C PRO A 10 31.25 5.64 -45.71
N PRO A 11 29.90 5.62 -45.67
CA PRO A 11 29.15 5.76 -44.43
C PRO A 11 29.29 4.51 -43.54
N HIS A 12 29.54 4.74 -42.25
CA HIS A 12 29.58 3.71 -41.21
C HIS A 12 28.17 3.14 -40.96
N THR A 13 28.01 1.84 -41.18
CA THR A 13 26.87 1.06 -40.68
C THR A 13 26.97 0.90 -39.16
N PRO A 14 25.93 1.19 -38.36
CA PRO A 14 25.96 0.95 -36.92
C PRO A 14 25.80 -0.55 -36.64
N SER A 15 26.82 -1.15 -36.01
CA SER A 15 26.76 -2.52 -35.48
C SER A 15 25.74 -2.59 -34.33
N THR A 16 24.67 -3.34 -34.56
CA THR A 16 23.75 -3.80 -33.52
C THR A 16 24.44 -4.86 -32.65
N HIS A 17 25.06 -4.43 -31.55
CA HIS A 17 25.36 -5.32 -30.44
C HIS A 17 24.09 -5.47 -29.59
N ALA A 18 23.41 -6.61 -29.76
CA ALA A 18 22.41 -7.08 -28.83
C ALA A 18 23.04 -7.25 -27.44
N GLN A 19 22.71 -6.36 -26.50
CA GLN A 19 23.02 -6.55 -25.09
C GLN A 19 22.09 -7.62 -24.53
N SER A 20 22.67 -8.74 -24.11
CA SER A 20 22.00 -9.73 -23.25
C SER A 20 21.50 -9.05 -21.96
N PRO A 21 20.37 -9.50 -21.38
CA PRO A 21 19.83 -8.90 -20.18
C PRO A 21 20.79 -9.11 -19.00
N ALA A 22 21.27 -8.00 -18.44
CA ALA A 22 22.12 -7.99 -17.27
C ALA A 22 21.38 -8.63 -16.08
N SER A 23 22.02 -9.61 -15.44
CA SER A 23 21.62 -10.10 -14.13
C SER A 23 21.68 -8.96 -13.10
N PRO A 24 20.85 -8.97 -12.04
CA PRO A 24 20.84 -7.88 -11.07
C PRO A 24 22.16 -7.87 -10.30
N HIS A 25 23.02 -6.90 -10.63
CA HIS A 25 24.23 -6.62 -9.88
C HIS A 25 23.85 -6.03 -8.52
N THR A 26 23.88 -6.84 -7.47
CA THR A 26 23.79 -6.40 -6.08
C THR A 26 25.10 -5.73 -5.67
N SER A 27 25.13 -4.40 -5.69
CA SER A 27 26.23 -3.62 -5.11
C SER A 27 26.35 -3.91 -3.60
N PRO A 28 27.57 -4.00 -3.02
CA PRO A 28 27.78 -4.35 -1.61
C PRO A 28 27.15 -3.38 -0.58
N HIS A 29 26.58 -2.26 -1.03
CA HIS A 29 25.85 -1.30 -0.19
C HIS A 29 24.38 -1.70 0.06
N THR A 30 23.76 -2.60 -0.72
CA THR A 30 22.34 -2.97 -0.55
C THR A 30 22.09 -4.01 0.56
N SER A 31 23.12 -4.74 0.99
CA SER A 31 22.99 -5.79 2.02
C SER A 31 22.83 -5.22 3.44
N ARG A 32 23.24 -3.98 3.69
CA ARG A 32 23.18 -3.30 5.00
C ARG A 32 22.14 -2.19 5.11
N ALA A 33 21.42 -1.87 4.03
CA ALA A 33 20.35 -0.89 4.10
C ALA A 33 19.20 -1.41 4.98
N PRO A 34 18.61 -0.58 5.86
CA PRO A 34 17.37 -0.92 6.54
C PRO A 34 16.27 -1.29 5.53
N LEU A 35 15.30 -2.08 5.95
CA LEU A 35 14.26 -2.59 5.06
C LEU A 35 12.89 -2.16 5.57
N LEU A 36 12.09 -1.59 4.67
CA LEU A 36 10.70 -1.23 4.93
C LEU A 36 9.80 -2.09 4.06
N ILE A 37 9.16 -3.10 4.67
CA ILE A 37 8.14 -3.94 4.02
C ILE A 37 6.82 -3.19 4.07
N VAL A 38 6.26 -2.87 2.91
CA VAL A 38 4.95 -2.24 2.78
C VAL A 38 4.00 -3.29 2.22
N SER A 39 3.13 -3.79 3.10
CA SER A 39 2.27 -4.94 2.81
C SER A 39 0.84 -4.49 2.62
N ASP A 40 0.21 -4.95 1.55
CA ASP A 40 -1.24 -5.08 1.57
C ASP A 40 -1.70 -6.03 2.68
N VAL A 41 -2.97 -5.88 3.08
CA VAL A 41 -3.57 -6.66 4.17
C VAL A 41 -4.50 -7.75 3.65
N ASP A 42 -5.50 -7.41 2.85
CA ASP A 42 -6.64 -8.27 2.55
C ASP A 42 -6.38 -9.12 1.31
N GLY A 43 -6.23 -10.44 1.49
CA GLY A 43 -5.76 -11.36 0.45
C GLY A 43 -4.23 -11.45 0.35
N THR A 44 -3.51 -10.57 1.07
CA THR A 44 -2.04 -10.54 1.14
C THR A 44 -1.51 -11.04 2.48
N LEU A 45 -1.61 -10.25 3.55
CA LEU A 45 -1.15 -10.66 4.89
C LEU A 45 -2.20 -11.52 5.61
N ILE A 46 -3.47 -11.32 5.29
CA ILE A 46 -4.63 -11.95 5.90
C ILE A 46 -5.49 -12.52 4.78
N ASP A 47 -5.94 -13.76 4.89
CA ASP A 47 -6.86 -14.34 3.91
C ASP A 47 -8.31 -13.83 4.06
N GLU A 48 -9.19 -14.27 3.15
CA GLU A 48 -10.62 -13.95 3.19
C GLU A 48 -11.34 -14.39 4.49
N ARG A 49 -10.75 -15.31 5.25
CA ARG A 49 -11.26 -15.84 6.52
C ARG A 49 -10.64 -15.15 7.74
N GLY A 50 -9.80 -14.14 7.53
CA GLY A 50 -9.13 -13.43 8.62
C GLY A 50 -7.90 -14.17 9.17
N GLN A 51 -7.38 -15.19 8.48
CA GLN A 51 -6.23 -15.98 8.94
C GLN A 51 -4.90 -15.40 8.47
N LEU A 52 -3.92 -15.44 9.37
CA LEU A 52 -2.53 -15.06 9.13
C LEU A 52 -1.73 -16.26 8.62
N PRO A 53 -0.59 -16.05 7.95
CA PRO A 53 0.23 -17.17 7.47
C PRO A 53 0.91 -17.96 8.59
N CYS A 54 1.08 -17.34 9.75
CA CYS A 54 1.60 -17.95 10.96
C CYS A 54 1.11 -17.16 12.19
N THR A 55 1.43 -17.64 13.39
CA THR A 55 1.09 -16.90 14.61
C THR A 55 1.82 -15.54 14.66
N PRO A 56 1.27 -14.52 15.33
CA PRO A 56 1.96 -13.24 15.53
C PRO A 56 3.35 -13.37 16.17
N VAL A 57 3.55 -14.37 17.04
CA VAL A 57 4.85 -14.64 17.66
C VAL A 57 5.86 -15.13 16.63
N ALA A 58 5.47 -16.11 15.81
CA ALA A 58 6.31 -16.64 14.75
C ALA A 58 6.64 -15.56 13.69
N LEU A 59 5.64 -14.75 13.33
CA LEU A 59 5.81 -13.64 12.39
C LEU A 59 6.91 -12.67 12.85
N ARG A 60 6.86 -12.24 14.12
CA ARG A 60 7.88 -11.36 14.70
C ARG A 60 9.25 -12.04 14.80
N ALA A 61 9.30 -13.33 15.06
CA ALA A 61 10.56 -14.08 15.10
C ALA A 61 11.22 -14.12 13.71
N LEU A 62 10.45 -14.33 12.64
CA LEU A 62 10.96 -14.31 11.26
C LEU A 62 11.48 -12.92 10.87
N LEU A 63 10.75 -11.85 11.22
CA LEU A 63 11.19 -10.47 10.99
C LEU A 63 12.48 -10.15 11.76
N ALA A 64 12.60 -10.61 13.01
CA ALA A 64 13.81 -10.42 13.81
C ALA A 64 15.00 -11.20 13.25
N ALA A 65 14.80 -12.43 12.77
CA ALA A 65 15.82 -13.22 12.10
C ALA A 65 16.30 -12.55 10.80
N LEU A 66 15.38 -11.98 10.01
CA LEU A 66 15.71 -11.19 8.83
C LEU A 66 16.54 -9.94 9.18
N ALA A 67 16.12 -9.19 10.21
CA ALA A 67 16.87 -8.02 10.66
C ALA A 67 18.28 -8.38 11.14
N ALA A 68 18.42 -9.48 11.89
CA ALA A 68 19.71 -9.99 12.36
C ALA A 68 20.62 -10.41 11.21
N ALA A 69 20.11 -11.15 10.23
CA ALA A 69 20.89 -11.56 9.05
C ALA A 69 21.39 -10.35 8.23
N ARG A 70 20.54 -9.32 8.08
CA ARG A 70 20.92 -8.07 7.38
C ARG A 70 21.88 -7.18 8.18
N GLY A 71 21.94 -7.35 9.50
CA GLY A 71 22.60 -6.40 10.41
C GLY A 71 21.99 -4.99 10.34
N ALA A 72 20.70 -4.88 10.00
CA ALA A 72 20.00 -3.61 9.82
C ALA A 72 18.51 -3.75 10.19
N PRO A 73 17.83 -2.65 10.58
CA PRO A 73 16.42 -2.69 10.96
C PRO A 73 15.50 -3.20 9.84
N VAL A 74 14.46 -3.95 10.23
CA VAL A 74 13.34 -4.33 9.36
C VAL A 74 12.06 -3.81 9.98
N LEU A 75 11.31 -3.00 9.24
CA LEU A 75 10.03 -2.46 9.66
C LEU A 75 8.93 -2.88 8.69
N VAL A 76 7.71 -3.01 9.21
CA VAL A 76 6.51 -3.34 8.41
C VAL A 76 5.51 -2.19 8.46
N ALA A 77 5.21 -1.63 7.30
CA ALA A 77 4.06 -0.75 7.07
C ALA A 77 2.89 -1.55 6.50
N LEU A 78 1.67 -1.19 6.88
CA LEU A 78 0.45 -1.77 6.29
C LEU A 78 -0.19 -0.79 5.32
N ALA A 79 -0.62 -1.25 4.15
CA ALA A 79 -1.25 -0.44 3.12
C ALA A 79 -2.56 -1.06 2.63
N SER A 80 -3.73 -0.52 2.97
CA SER A 80 -5.03 -1.19 2.74
C SER A 80 -6.15 -0.19 2.45
N SER A 81 -7.28 -0.70 1.94
CA SER A 81 -8.56 0.02 1.87
C SER A 81 -9.22 0.20 3.25
N ARG A 82 -8.71 -0.49 4.28
CA ARG A 82 -9.12 -0.35 5.69
C ARG A 82 -8.83 1.05 6.24
N THR A 83 -9.57 1.44 7.27
CA THR A 83 -9.35 2.72 7.95
C THR A 83 -8.04 2.72 8.73
N MET A 84 -7.52 3.91 9.04
CA MET A 84 -6.36 4.07 9.92
C MET A 84 -6.55 3.37 11.27
N ARG A 85 -7.77 3.42 11.82
CA ARG A 85 -8.12 2.77 13.09
C ARG A 85 -8.09 1.25 13.01
N GLU A 86 -8.50 0.67 11.89
CA GLU A 86 -8.43 -0.78 11.66
C GLU A 86 -6.97 -1.24 11.53
N LEU A 87 -6.16 -0.50 10.77
CA LEU A 87 -4.74 -0.82 10.59
C LEU A 87 -3.95 -0.77 11.90
N THR A 88 -4.15 0.25 12.74
CA THR A 88 -3.44 0.32 14.03
C THR A 88 -3.88 -0.75 15.01
N VAL A 89 -5.16 -1.15 14.99
CA VAL A 89 -5.65 -2.29 15.77
C VAL A 89 -5.00 -3.58 15.29
N LEU A 90 -4.90 -3.77 13.97
CA LEU A 90 -4.27 -4.95 13.38
C LEU A 90 -2.78 -5.03 13.72
N GLN A 91 -2.00 -3.96 13.48
CA GLN A 91 -0.58 -3.93 13.84
C GLN A 91 -0.36 -4.27 15.32
N ARG A 92 -1.20 -3.72 16.20
CA ARG A 92 -1.14 -4.05 17.62
C ARG A 92 -1.43 -5.54 17.90
N ALA A 93 -2.43 -6.13 17.24
CA ALA A 93 -2.71 -7.56 17.39
C ALA A 93 -1.55 -8.44 16.89
N LEU A 94 -0.82 -7.97 15.88
CA LEU A 94 0.38 -8.62 15.36
C LEU A 94 1.63 -8.36 16.22
N GLY A 95 1.57 -7.42 17.16
CA GLY A 95 2.75 -6.91 17.87
C GLY A 95 3.73 -6.19 16.95
N LEU A 96 3.24 -5.66 15.82
CA LEU A 96 3.99 -4.84 14.88
C LEU A 96 3.73 -3.36 15.17
N TYR A 97 4.69 -2.54 14.76
CA TYR A 97 4.60 -1.09 14.77
C TYR A 97 5.23 -0.59 13.48
N GLY A 98 4.63 0.44 12.87
CA GLY A 98 5.13 1.01 11.64
C GLY A 98 4.11 1.93 10.97
N PRO A 99 4.48 2.58 9.85
CA PRO A 99 3.59 3.42 9.08
C PRO A 99 2.33 2.67 8.63
N CYS A 100 1.26 3.43 8.37
CA CYS A 100 0.02 2.91 7.81
C CYS A 100 -0.37 3.76 6.61
N ILE A 101 -0.71 3.12 5.49
CA ILE A 101 -1.34 3.72 4.32
C ILE A 101 -2.78 3.22 4.32
N ALA A 102 -3.71 4.07 4.75
CA ALA A 102 -5.12 3.72 4.90
C ALA A 102 -5.94 4.18 3.69
N GLU A 103 -7.15 3.63 3.58
CA GLU A 103 -8.18 4.07 2.64
C GLU A 103 -7.67 4.15 1.19
N ASP A 104 -7.00 3.08 0.73
CA ASP A 104 -6.47 2.92 -0.62
C ASP A 104 -5.45 3.99 -1.04
N GLY A 105 -4.68 4.49 -0.07
CA GLY A 105 -3.65 5.50 -0.33
C GLY A 105 -4.07 6.92 -0.03
N ALA A 106 -5.33 7.14 0.36
CA ALA A 106 -5.83 8.46 0.69
C ALA A 106 -5.17 9.07 1.93
N LEU A 107 -4.63 8.25 2.83
CA LEU A 107 -4.12 8.71 4.11
C LEU A 107 -2.85 7.95 4.52
N LEU A 108 -1.74 8.67 4.71
CA LEU A 108 -0.53 8.16 5.35
C LEU A 108 -0.55 8.53 6.84
N GLY A 109 -0.19 7.58 7.72
CA GLY A 109 -0.08 7.80 9.16
C GLY A 109 1.21 7.23 9.73
N VAL A 110 1.91 8.03 10.53
CA VAL A 110 3.24 7.73 11.08
C VAL A 110 3.31 8.12 12.55
N ASP A 111 3.99 7.34 13.41
CA ASP A 111 3.99 7.60 14.86
C ASP A 111 4.68 8.91 15.22
N VAL A 112 4.10 9.64 16.17
CA VAL A 112 4.73 10.79 16.83
C VAL A 112 5.62 10.35 17.99
N GLY A 113 6.89 10.77 17.98
CA GLY A 113 7.74 10.80 19.19
C GLY A 113 8.20 9.45 19.75
N ARG A 114 8.26 8.38 18.93
CA ARG A 114 8.72 7.06 19.40
C ARG A 114 10.07 6.68 18.80
N ARG A 115 11.07 6.40 19.65
CA ARG A 115 12.32 5.72 19.24
C ARG A 115 11.97 4.39 18.54
N GLY A 116 12.41 4.21 17.30
CA GLY A 116 12.11 3.02 16.48
C GLY A 116 10.80 3.07 15.68
N ALA A 117 10.03 4.17 15.74
CA ALA A 117 9.21 4.56 14.57
C ALA A 117 10.15 4.78 13.38
N VAL A 118 9.67 4.83 12.13
CA VAL A 118 10.48 5.43 11.06
C VAL A 118 10.82 6.85 11.54
N PRO A 119 12.06 7.21 11.93
CA PRO A 119 12.38 8.62 12.03
C PRO A 119 12.12 9.19 10.63
N PHE A 120 11.03 9.94 10.50
CA PHE A 120 10.94 10.92 9.43
C PHE A 120 12.22 11.73 9.55
N GLY A 121 12.91 11.98 8.42
CA GLY A 121 14.22 12.63 8.33
C GLY A 121 14.24 14.07 8.85
N VAL A 122 13.88 14.23 10.11
CA VAL A 122 14.04 15.38 10.97
C VAL A 122 15.22 14.98 11.85
N GLU A 123 16.35 15.64 11.64
CA GLU A 123 17.49 15.53 12.55
C GLU A 123 17.00 15.64 13.99
N GLN A 124 17.51 14.77 14.86
CA GLN A 124 17.14 14.64 16.28
C GLN A 124 16.78 15.98 16.93
N HIS A 125 15.51 16.33 16.87
CA HIS A 125 14.84 17.19 17.82
C HIS A 125 13.72 16.32 18.37
N ASP A 126 13.62 16.26 19.69
CA ASP A 126 12.80 15.31 20.46
C ASP A 126 11.28 15.41 20.24
N HIS A 127 10.83 16.05 19.16
CA HIS A 127 9.44 16.34 18.84
C HIS A 127 9.25 16.19 17.33
N ILE A 128 8.21 15.46 16.90
CA ILE A 128 7.72 15.70 15.54
C ILE A 128 7.04 17.05 15.60
N ASP A 129 7.71 18.10 15.15
CA ASP A 129 7.04 19.36 14.82
C ASP A 129 6.30 19.15 13.51
N VAL A 130 5.11 18.56 13.64
CA VAL A 130 4.10 18.41 12.57
C VAL A 130 3.63 19.78 12.05
N THR A 131 3.98 20.87 12.74
CA THR A 131 3.52 22.23 12.46
C THR A 131 4.27 22.94 11.33
N ASP A 132 5.48 22.50 10.96
CA ASP A 132 6.34 23.28 10.06
C ASP A 132 6.38 22.76 8.61
N ASP A 133 5.98 21.51 8.38
CA ASP A 133 5.78 20.97 7.02
C ASP A 133 4.27 20.96 6.69
N PRO A 134 3.80 21.84 5.78
CA PRO A 134 2.37 21.95 5.44
C PRO A 134 1.82 20.67 4.78
N ALA A 135 2.67 19.71 4.42
CA ALA A 135 2.24 18.41 3.95
C ALA A 135 1.54 17.57 5.05
N TRP A 136 1.82 17.80 6.33
CA TRP A 136 1.17 17.09 7.42
C TRP A 136 -0.10 17.80 7.88
N THR A 137 -1.22 17.11 7.76
CA THR A 137 -2.55 17.71 7.86
C THR A 137 -3.14 17.61 9.27
N ALA A 138 -2.67 16.66 10.09
CA ALA A 138 -3.20 16.47 11.46
C ALA A 138 -2.30 15.60 12.34
N ILE A 139 -2.48 15.73 13.67
CA ILE A 139 -2.11 14.70 14.64
C ILE A 139 -3.40 14.07 15.18
N THR A 140 -3.49 12.74 15.21
CA THR A 140 -4.67 12.05 15.74
C THR A 140 -4.34 10.82 16.58
N ASN A 141 -5.29 10.45 17.45
CA ASN A 141 -5.25 9.21 18.21
C ASN A 141 -5.93 8.07 17.44
N ALA A 142 -5.13 7.26 16.75
CA ALA A 142 -5.59 6.07 16.06
C ALA A 142 -5.35 4.82 16.92
N GLY A 143 -6.26 4.53 17.84
CA GLY A 143 -6.13 3.39 18.76
C GLY A 143 -5.44 3.81 20.05
N ARG A 144 -4.27 3.23 20.31
CA ARG A 144 -3.35 3.65 21.39
C ARG A 144 -2.10 4.35 20.84
N ARG A 145 -2.13 4.73 19.56
CA ARG A 145 -1.02 5.40 18.86
C ARG A 145 -1.42 6.82 18.54
N THR A 146 -0.46 7.73 18.70
CA THR A 146 -0.56 9.13 18.25
C THR A 146 0.16 9.20 16.91
N LEU A 147 -0.58 9.52 15.85
CA LEU A 147 -0.05 9.53 14.48
C LEU A 147 -0.08 10.95 13.92
N ALA A 148 1.00 11.34 13.24
CA ALA A 148 0.98 12.41 12.26
C ALA A 148 0.38 11.87 10.96
N LEU A 149 -0.50 12.65 10.34
CA LEU A 149 -1.25 12.26 9.15
C LEU A 149 -0.92 13.16 7.96
N GLN A 150 -0.86 12.56 6.78
CA GLN A 150 -0.81 13.28 5.50
C GLN A 150 -1.91 12.72 4.60
N SER A 151 -2.77 13.61 4.11
CA SER A 151 -3.90 13.27 3.24
C SER A 151 -3.55 13.50 1.76
N PHE A 152 -4.01 12.59 0.89
CA PHE A 152 -3.77 12.62 -0.57
C PHE A 152 -5.08 12.62 -1.39
N ALA A 153 -6.22 12.69 -0.71
CA ALA A 153 -7.54 12.70 -1.32
C ALA A 153 -8.46 13.64 -0.55
N VAL A 154 -9.57 14.04 -1.18
CA VAL A 154 -10.63 14.79 -0.51
C VAL A 154 -11.27 13.97 0.60
N ASP A 155 -11.89 14.64 1.57
CA ASP A 155 -12.57 13.96 2.67
C ASP A 155 -13.90 13.31 2.25
N SER A 156 -14.43 12.44 3.09
CA SER A 156 -15.68 11.71 2.84
C SER A 156 -16.89 12.62 2.75
N ALA A 157 -16.87 13.80 3.41
CA ALA A 157 -17.94 14.78 3.27
C ALA A 157 -17.93 15.45 1.89
N ALA A 158 -16.75 15.64 1.28
CA ALA A 158 -16.61 16.09 -0.10
C ALA A 158 -17.10 15.00 -1.06
N LEU A 159 -16.74 13.73 -0.83
CA LEU A 159 -17.27 12.61 -1.60
C LEU A 159 -18.81 12.56 -1.53
N ASP A 160 -19.39 12.78 -0.35
CA ASP A 160 -20.85 12.86 -0.18
C ASP A 160 -21.48 13.96 -1.03
N ARG A 161 -20.89 15.16 -1.03
CA ARG A 161 -21.37 16.27 -1.87
C ARG A 161 -21.25 15.95 -3.37
N MET A 162 -20.13 15.34 -3.78
CA MET A 162 -19.88 14.98 -5.18
C MET A 162 -20.85 13.90 -5.67
N MET A 163 -21.24 12.96 -4.81
CA MET A 163 -22.11 11.83 -5.15
C MET A 163 -23.59 12.07 -4.82
N ASN A 164 -23.96 13.26 -4.35
CA ASN A 164 -25.30 13.54 -3.84
C ASN A 164 -26.41 13.20 -4.84
N ASP A 165 -26.17 13.40 -6.14
CA ASP A 165 -27.18 13.22 -7.19
C ASP A 165 -27.17 11.80 -7.80
N CYS A 166 -26.39 10.88 -7.25
CA CYS A 166 -26.31 9.49 -7.72
C CYS A 166 -27.16 8.57 -6.83
N SER A 167 -28.35 8.17 -7.32
CA SER A 167 -29.25 7.27 -6.58
C SER A 167 -28.62 5.90 -6.29
N ALA A 168 -27.83 5.35 -7.21
CA ALA A 168 -27.11 4.09 -7.02
C ALA A 168 -26.12 4.17 -5.83
N PHE A 169 -25.38 5.27 -5.71
CA PHE A 169 -24.52 5.53 -4.55
C PHE A 169 -25.33 5.60 -3.26
N GLN A 170 -26.43 6.35 -3.26
CA GLN A 170 -27.29 6.49 -2.08
C GLN A 170 -27.88 5.16 -1.63
N HIS A 171 -28.19 4.26 -2.56
CA HIS A 171 -28.73 2.93 -2.25
C HIS A 171 -27.66 2.00 -1.66
N ALA A 172 -26.44 2.06 -2.18
CA ALA A 172 -25.36 1.17 -1.77
C ALA A 172 -24.56 1.65 -0.54
N ASP A 173 -24.68 2.91 -0.13
CA ASP A 173 -23.91 3.47 0.99
C ASP A 173 -24.22 2.79 2.33
N VAL A 174 -23.24 1.99 2.80
CA VAL A 174 -23.36 1.16 4.00
C VAL A 174 -23.60 2.00 5.26
N ARG A 175 -23.21 3.29 5.27
CA ARG A 175 -23.44 4.18 6.42
C ARG A 175 -24.92 4.51 6.63
N ARG A 176 -25.77 4.32 5.61
CA ARG A 176 -27.20 4.61 5.65
C ARG A 176 -28.05 3.47 6.22
N LEU A 177 -27.43 2.32 6.47
CA LEU A 177 -28.11 1.12 6.94
C LEU A 177 -28.39 1.14 8.45
N GLY A 178 -29.39 0.37 8.86
CA GLY A 178 -29.72 0.14 10.27
C GLY A 178 -28.81 -0.90 10.95
N ALA A 179 -28.97 -1.04 12.27
CA ALA A 179 -28.19 -1.97 13.07
C ALA A 179 -28.42 -3.45 12.71
N ALA A 180 -29.61 -3.81 12.24
CA ALA A 180 -29.94 -5.18 11.84
C ALA A 180 -29.21 -5.56 10.53
N GLU A 181 -29.23 -4.64 9.56
CA GLU A 181 -28.54 -4.78 8.28
C GLU A 181 -27.02 -4.82 8.50
N TRP A 182 -26.45 -3.89 9.28
CA TRP A 182 -25.03 -3.95 9.66
C TRP A 182 -24.63 -5.29 10.26
N LYS A 183 -25.45 -5.87 11.15
CA LYS A 183 -25.18 -7.19 11.72
C LYS A 183 -25.18 -8.28 10.66
N SER A 184 -26.13 -8.24 9.71
CA SER A 184 -26.20 -9.20 8.58
C SER A 184 -24.97 -9.11 7.68
N LEU A 185 -24.40 -7.91 7.54
CA LEU A 185 -23.20 -7.65 6.74
C LEU A 185 -21.88 -7.99 7.46
N GLY A 186 -21.95 -8.43 8.72
CA GLY A 186 -20.78 -8.82 9.52
C GLY A 186 -20.30 -7.76 10.51
N PHE A 187 -20.89 -6.57 10.54
CA PHE A 187 -20.62 -5.56 11.57
C PHE A 187 -21.38 -5.88 12.87
N ARG A 188 -20.96 -6.94 13.56
CA ARG A 188 -21.69 -7.52 14.71
C ARG A 188 -21.65 -6.67 15.98
N THR A 189 -20.82 -5.62 16.03
CA THR A 189 -20.68 -4.77 17.23
C THR A 189 -20.65 -3.28 16.87
N PRO A 190 -21.04 -2.38 17.78
CA PRO A 190 -20.85 -0.94 17.59
C PRO A 190 -19.39 -0.56 17.36
N ALA A 191 -18.45 -1.32 17.95
CA ALA A 191 -17.02 -1.08 17.76
C ALA A 191 -16.55 -1.44 16.34
N SER A 192 -17.08 -2.48 15.71
CA SER A 192 -16.77 -2.80 14.29
C SER A 192 -17.32 -1.73 13.35
N VAL A 193 -18.56 -1.26 13.57
CA VAL A 193 -19.16 -0.17 12.80
C VAL A 193 -18.31 1.10 12.92
N ARG A 194 -17.95 1.50 14.14
CA ARG A 194 -17.13 2.69 14.35
C ARG A 194 -15.77 2.59 13.67
N ARG A 195 -15.11 1.43 13.71
CA ARG A 195 -13.78 1.26 13.11
C ARG A 195 -13.82 1.23 11.58
N ALA A 196 -14.79 0.56 10.98
CA ALA A 196 -14.82 0.36 9.53
C ALA A 196 -15.55 1.47 8.76
N LEU A 197 -16.57 2.08 9.37
CA LEU A 197 -17.44 3.08 8.74
C LEU A 197 -17.21 4.48 9.32
N ALA A 198 -17.41 4.68 10.62
CA ALA A 198 -17.38 6.04 11.19
C ALA A 198 -15.97 6.66 11.27
N ALA A 199 -14.92 5.83 11.35
CA ALA A 199 -13.52 6.27 11.39
C ALA A 199 -12.91 6.42 9.99
N ARG A 200 -13.73 6.38 8.94
CA ARG A 200 -13.32 6.51 7.54
C ARG A 200 -13.45 7.97 7.11
N HIS A 201 -12.35 8.55 6.66
CA HIS A 201 -12.24 10.00 6.45
C HIS A 201 -12.08 10.40 4.99
N HIS A 202 -11.66 9.51 4.10
CA HIS A 202 -11.34 9.80 2.70
C HIS A 202 -11.87 8.75 1.71
N SER A 203 -12.80 7.92 2.17
CA SER A 203 -13.46 6.91 1.36
C SER A 203 -14.83 6.56 1.92
N ILE A 204 -15.63 5.85 1.15
CA ILE A 204 -16.95 5.37 1.55
C ILE A 204 -17.09 3.91 1.11
N LEU A 205 -17.58 3.03 2.01
CA LEU A 205 -17.88 1.65 1.65
C LEU A 205 -19.30 1.56 1.10
N LEU A 206 -19.41 0.90 -0.05
CA LEU A 206 -20.65 0.61 -0.73
C LEU A 206 -20.85 -0.91 -0.77
N ASP A 207 -22.09 -1.35 -0.56
CA ASP A 207 -22.49 -2.74 -0.74
C ASP A 207 -22.87 -2.97 -2.21
N PRO A 208 -22.05 -3.69 -3.00
CA PRO A 208 -22.40 -3.96 -4.39
C PRO A 208 -23.56 -4.96 -4.52
N GLU A 209 -23.89 -5.74 -3.49
CA GLU A 209 -24.90 -6.80 -3.57
C GLU A 209 -26.33 -6.24 -3.68
N VAL A 210 -26.54 -4.97 -3.31
CA VAL A 210 -27.83 -4.29 -3.45
C VAL A 210 -28.00 -3.59 -4.80
N LEU A 211 -26.97 -3.62 -5.66
CA LEU A 211 -27.00 -3.00 -6.98
C LEU A 211 -27.23 -4.05 -8.06
N ASP A 212 -28.22 -3.80 -8.92
CA ASP A 212 -28.29 -4.51 -10.19
C ASP A 212 -27.21 -4.00 -11.17
N VAL A 213 -27.11 -4.65 -12.33
CA VAL A 213 -26.10 -4.34 -13.35
C VAL A 213 -26.23 -2.89 -13.84
N ASP A 214 -27.45 -2.39 -14.01
CA ASP A 214 -27.70 -1.03 -14.53
C ASP A 214 -27.36 0.04 -13.49
N ALA A 215 -27.69 -0.19 -12.22
CA ALA A 215 -27.32 0.68 -11.12
C ALA A 215 -25.80 0.68 -10.89
N LEU A 216 -25.13 -0.47 -11.03
CA LEU A 216 -23.67 -0.55 -10.95
C LEU A 216 -22.99 0.18 -12.10
N ASN A 217 -23.50 0.06 -13.33
CA ASN A 217 -23.00 0.81 -14.48
C ASN A 217 -23.22 2.31 -14.31
N THR A 218 -24.39 2.71 -13.82
CA THR A 218 -24.70 4.11 -13.49
C THR A 218 -23.71 4.65 -12.46
N LEU A 219 -23.40 3.87 -11.43
CA LEU A 219 -22.42 4.25 -10.41
C LEU A 219 -21.01 4.40 -11.00
N HIS A 220 -20.56 3.45 -11.83
CA HIS A 220 -19.27 3.56 -12.52
C HIS A 220 -19.18 4.83 -13.37
N ASP A 221 -20.17 5.08 -14.24
CA ASP A 221 -20.21 6.25 -15.10
C ASP A 221 -20.21 7.56 -14.31
N PHE A 222 -20.96 7.60 -13.21
CA PHE A 222 -21.04 8.78 -12.36
C PHE A 222 -19.69 9.06 -11.68
N THR A 223 -19.05 8.03 -11.11
CA THR A 223 -17.73 8.18 -10.48
C THR A 223 -16.65 8.61 -11.47
N ALA A 224 -16.67 8.06 -12.69
CA ALA A 224 -15.72 8.41 -13.74
C ALA A 224 -15.80 9.90 -14.14
N ARG A 225 -17.01 10.46 -14.26
CA ARG A 225 -17.21 11.89 -14.59
C ARG A 225 -16.70 12.84 -13.50
N GLN A 226 -16.65 12.37 -12.25
CA GLN A 226 -16.19 13.12 -11.09
C GLN A 226 -14.70 12.88 -10.78
N ALA A 227 -13.98 12.16 -11.65
CA ALA A 227 -12.60 11.70 -11.41
C ALA A 227 -12.42 10.91 -10.09
N LEU A 228 -13.48 10.25 -9.64
CA LEU A 228 -13.46 9.37 -8.47
C LEU A 228 -13.15 7.94 -8.88
N GLN A 229 -12.65 7.16 -7.93
CA GLN A 229 -12.32 5.75 -8.09
C GLN A 229 -13.34 4.91 -7.33
N LEU A 230 -13.77 3.81 -7.97
CA LEU A 230 -14.57 2.77 -7.36
C LEU A 230 -13.78 1.47 -7.41
N ARG A 231 -13.24 1.03 -6.27
CA ARG A 231 -12.33 -0.12 -6.20
C ARG A 231 -12.98 -1.26 -5.45
N ARG A 232 -12.86 -2.48 -5.96
CA ARG A 232 -13.35 -3.67 -5.26
C ARG A 232 -12.29 -4.15 -4.27
N GLY A 233 -12.65 -4.21 -2.98
CA GLY A 233 -11.83 -4.75 -1.91
C GLY A 233 -12.61 -5.81 -1.14
N GLY A 234 -12.32 -7.09 -1.41
CA GLY A 234 -13.11 -8.20 -0.88
C GLY A 234 -14.58 -8.11 -1.31
N ARG A 235 -15.49 -8.05 -0.33
CA ARG A 235 -16.95 -7.93 -0.58
C ARG A 235 -17.42 -6.50 -0.88
N TRP A 236 -16.59 -5.49 -0.61
CA TRP A 236 -17.00 -4.09 -0.65
C TRP A 236 -16.53 -3.41 -1.93
N LEU A 237 -17.30 -2.41 -2.37
CA LEU A 237 -16.77 -1.36 -3.21
C LEU A 237 -16.33 -0.20 -2.33
N THR A 238 -15.12 0.30 -2.55
CA THR A 238 -14.58 1.49 -1.88
C THR A 238 -14.62 2.64 -2.87
N LEU A 239 -15.44 3.65 -2.57
CA LEU A 239 -15.42 4.94 -3.26
C LEU A 239 -14.33 5.82 -2.65
N THR A 240 -13.44 6.38 -3.45
CA THR A 240 -12.40 7.32 -3.00
C THR A 240 -11.95 8.24 -4.13
N ALA A 241 -11.39 9.40 -3.81
CA ALA A 241 -10.66 10.23 -4.77
C ALA A 241 -9.17 9.85 -4.89
N ALA A 242 -8.68 8.91 -4.06
CA ALA A 242 -7.30 8.46 -4.13
C ALA A 242 -7.04 7.67 -5.43
N SER A 243 -5.96 8.02 -6.12
CA SER A 243 -5.53 7.30 -7.33
C SER A 243 -4.78 5.99 -7.04
N GLY A 244 -4.75 5.55 -5.78
CA GLY A 244 -4.06 4.35 -5.30
C GLY A 244 -3.03 4.65 -4.21
N LYS A 245 -2.34 3.60 -3.75
CA LYS A 245 -1.41 3.61 -2.61
C LYS A 245 -0.04 4.24 -2.92
N GLY A 246 0.30 4.46 -4.20
CA GLY A 246 1.62 4.92 -4.62
C GLY A 246 2.01 6.32 -4.15
N ALA A 247 1.08 7.29 -4.15
CA ALA A 247 1.38 8.66 -3.69
C ALA A 247 1.79 8.69 -2.20
N ALA A 248 1.05 7.95 -1.36
CA ALA A 248 1.37 7.79 0.05
C ALA A 248 2.70 7.05 0.26
N LEU A 249 2.99 6.01 -0.53
CA LEU A 249 4.28 5.33 -0.46
C LEU A 249 5.44 6.24 -0.88
N ARG A 250 5.26 7.07 -1.91
CA ARG A 250 6.28 8.03 -2.35
C ARG A 250 6.57 9.09 -1.27
N ALA A 251 5.53 9.60 -0.63
CA ALA A 251 5.68 10.51 0.51
C ALA A 251 6.37 9.83 1.70
N LEU A 252 6.00 8.59 1.99
CA LEU A 252 6.68 7.79 3.02
C LEU A 252 8.16 7.59 2.66
N ARG A 253 8.48 7.22 1.42
CA ARG A 253 9.84 7.03 0.92
C ARG A 253 10.70 8.28 1.05
N HIS A 254 10.16 9.43 0.65
CA HIS A 254 10.87 10.71 0.70
C HIS A 254 11.42 10.98 2.11
N ASN A 255 10.57 10.72 3.10
CA ASN A 255 10.83 11.09 4.46
C ASN A 255 11.39 9.95 5.33
N ALA A 256 11.17 8.70 4.96
CA ALA A 256 11.51 7.57 5.80
C ALA A 256 13.02 7.44 5.99
N ARG A 257 13.47 7.48 7.24
CA ARG A 257 14.80 7.04 7.65
C ARG A 257 14.63 5.95 8.69
N LEU A 258 15.55 5.00 8.73
CA LEU A 258 15.69 4.01 9.80
C LEU A 258 17.14 4.09 10.24
N ASP A 259 17.38 4.44 11.49
CA ASP A 259 18.71 4.79 12.02
C ASP A 259 19.45 5.83 11.15
N GLY A 260 18.70 6.83 10.66
CA GLY A 260 19.22 7.91 9.81
C GLY A 260 19.42 7.54 8.33
N VAL A 261 19.21 6.28 7.95
CA VAL A 261 19.44 5.79 6.59
C VAL A 261 18.11 5.60 5.84
N PRO A 262 17.98 6.04 4.58
CA PRO A 262 16.82 5.70 3.75
C PRO A 262 16.68 4.17 3.59
N PRO A 263 15.50 3.60 3.87
CA PRO A 263 15.32 2.16 3.75
C PRO A 263 15.17 1.71 2.29
N LEU A 264 15.56 0.47 2.01
CA LEU A 264 15.12 -0.27 0.84
C LEU A 264 13.64 -0.61 1.00
N ILE A 265 12.81 -0.25 0.02
CA ILE A 265 11.36 -0.47 0.09
C ILE A 265 11.00 -1.78 -0.61
N VAL A 266 10.38 -2.68 0.14
CA VAL A 266 9.76 -3.89 -0.38
C VAL A 266 8.26 -3.70 -0.39
N ALA A 267 7.58 -3.89 -1.52
CA ALA A 267 6.13 -3.93 -1.56
C ALA A 267 5.60 -5.33 -1.88
N VAL A 268 4.51 -5.70 -1.21
CA VAL A 268 3.78 -6.94 -1.47
C VAL A 268 2.28 -6.69 -1.53
N GLY A 269 1.63 -7.26 -2.55
CA GLY A 269 0.20 -7.07 -2.82
C GLY A 269 -0.35 -8.14 -3.76
N ASN A 270 -1.68 -8.12 -3.95
CA ASN A 270 -2.41 -9.17 -4.67
C ASN A 270 -3.42 -8.66 -5.69
N GLU A 271 -3.87 -7.40 -5.61
CA GLU A 271 -4.95 -6.86 -6.44
C GLU A 271 -4.60 -5.53 -7.14
N GLU A 272 -5.51 -5.06 -7.99
CA GLU A 272 -5.34 -3.85 -8.81
C GLU A 272 -4.95 -2.60 -8.00
N ASN A 273 -5.51 -2.42 -6.80
CA ASN A 273 -5.20 -1.29 -5.93
C ASN A 273 -3.75 -1.28 -5.42
N ASP A 274 -3.01 -2.38 -5.57
CA ASP A 274 -1.60 -2.50 -5.22
C ASP A 274 -0.66 -2.17 -6.38
N ILE A 275 -1.15 -1.95 -7.60
CA ILE A 275 -0.28 -1.67 -8.77
C ILE A 275 0.58 -0.44 -8.49
N SER A 276 -0.03 0.65 -8.02
CA SER A 276 0.68 1.88 -7.66
C SER A 276 1.60 1.70 -6.44
N LEU A 277 1.31 0.75 -5.54
CA LEU A 277 2.17 0.43 -4.40
C LEU A 277 3.45 -0.26 -4.90
N LEU A 278 3.30 -1.29 -5.72
CA LEU A 278 4.43 -2.06 -6.23
C LEU A 278 5.27 -1.26 -7.22
N ALA A 279 4.65 -0.42 -8.07
CA ALA A 279 5.39 0.42 -9.01
C ALA A 279 6.44 1.30 -8.32
N GLU A 280 6.11 1.87 -7.15
CA GLU A 280 6.97 2.77 -6.38
C GLU A 280 8.05 2.06 -5.54
N ALA A 281 7.99 0.73 -5.37
CA ALA A 281 8.89 -0.02 -4.51
C ALA A 281 10.20 -0.44 -5.20
N ASP A 282 11.24 -0.77 -4.42
CA ASP A 282 12.51 -1.28 -4.94
C ASP A 282 12.41 -2.77 -5.28
N LEU A 283 11.83 -3.54 -4.36
CA LEU A 283 11.52 -4.96 -4.54
C LEU A 283 10.01 -5.16 -4.53
N ARG A 284 9.52 -5.95 -5.47
CA ARG A 284 8.10 -6.07 -5.79
C ARG A 284 7.69 -7.53 -5.73
N PHE A 285 6.80 -7.89 -4.83
CA PHE A 285 6.33 -9.26 -4.65
C PHE A 285 4.82 -9.35 -4.88
N VAL A 286 4.42 -10.31 -5.71
CA VAL A 286 3.02 -10.50 -6.09
C VAL A 286 2.52 -11.78 -5.45
N ILE A 287 1.48 -11.65 -4.62
CA ILE A 287 0.76 -12.80 -4.05
C ILE A 287 -0.15 -13.39 -5.12
N ARG A 288 -0.21 -14.71 -5.19
CA ARG A 288 -1.19 -15.42 -6.02
C ARG A 288 -2.52 -15.48 -5.29
N ASN A 289 -3.58 -14.99 -5.92
CA ASN A 289 -4.93 -15.11 -5.38
C ASN A 289 -5.41 -16.58 -5.48
N PRO A 290 -6.03 -17.14 -4.43
CA PRO A 290 -6.60 -18.47 -4.49
C PRO A 290 -7.54 -18.65 -5.68
N HIS A 291 -7.34 -19.71 -6.46
CA HIS A 291 -8.12 -20.06 -7.66
C HIS A 291 -8.09 -19.06 -8.84
N ARG A 292 -7.57 -17.83 -8.66
CA ARG A 292 -7.43 -16.82 -9.73
C ARG A 292 -5.99 -16.67 -10.23
N GLY A 293 -4.99 -17.09 -9.45
CA GLY A 293 -3.58 -16.84 -9.75
C GLY A 293 -3.16 -15.40 -9.47
N PRO A 294 -1.97 -14.97 -9.95
CA PRO A 294 -1.51 -13.60 -9.74
C PRO A 294 -2.32 -12.62 -10.58
N HIS A 295 -2.55 -11.41 -10.07
CA HIS A 295 -3.15 -10.35 -10.88
C HIS A 295 -2.22 -9.98 -12.05
N GLU A 296 -2.76 -9.96 -13.27
CA GLU A 296 -1.97 -9.82 -14.52
C GLU A 296 -1.13 -8.55 -14.54
N SER A 297 -1.73 -7.40 -14.21
CA SER A 297 -1.01 -6.12 -14.19
C SER A 297 0.10 -6.07 -13.13
N LEU A 298 -0.07 -6.75 -11.99
CA LEU A 298 0.99 -6.82 -10.97
C LEU A 298 2.14 -7.71 -11.45
N ALA A 299 1.82 -8.88 -12.02
CA ALA A 299 2.80 -9.82 -12.55
C ALA A 299 3.59 -9.23 -13.73
N SER A 300 2.99 -8.30 -14.47
CA SER A 300 3.60 -7.61 -15.61
C SER A 300 4.47 -6.42 -15.23
N LEU A 301 4.50 -6.00 -13.95
CA LEU A 301 5.37 -4.91 -13.50
C LEU A 301 6.85 -5.33 -13.67
N PRO A 302 7.71 -4.44 -14.21
CA PRO A 302 9.13 -4.74 -14.36
C PRO A 302 9.78 -5.14 -13.03
N GLY A 303 10.43 -6.31 -13.02
CA GLY A 303 11.09 -6.85 -11.83
C GLY A 303 10.16 -7.37 -10.73
N ALA A 304 8.85 -7.52 -11.01
CA ALA A 304 7.93 -8.16 -10.09
C ALA A 304 8.22 -9.67 -9.97
N VAL A 305 8.20 -10.15 -8.73
CA VAL A 305 8.41 -11.56 -8.40
C VAL A 305 7.08 -12.15 -7.94
N VAL A 306 6.51 -13.04 -8.75
CA VAL A 306 5.32 -13.81 -8.35
C VAL A 306 5.72 -14.89 -7.36
N LEU A 307 5.13 -14.85 -6.18
CA LEU A 307 5.37 -15.80 -5.10
C LEU A 307 4.69 -17.13 -5.39
N SER A 308 5.32 -18.24 -4.96
CA SER A 308 4.82 -19.57 -5.32
C SER A 308 3.56 -20.00 -4.56
N PRO A 309 3.46 -19.82 -3.22
CA PRO A 309 2.26 -20.14 -2.48
C PRO A 309 1.12 -19.14 -2.76
N GLU A 310 -0.11 -19.61 -2.66
CA GLU A 310 -1.31 -18.76 -2.74
C GLU A 310 -1.60 -18.08 -1.40
N GLY A 311 -2.22 -16.90 -1.48
CA GLY A 311 -2.65 -16.12 -0.33
C GLY A 311 -1.51 -15.82 0.65
N PRO A 312 -1.79 -15.79 1.97
CA PRO A 312 -0.80 -15.38 2.96
C PRO A 312 0.48 -16.22 3.00
N GLY A 313 0.46 -17.47 2.52
CA GLY A 313 1.66 -18.30 2.41
C GLY A 313 2.76 -17.64 1.57
N GLY A 314 2.39 -16.84 0.56
CA GLY A 314 3.34 -16.08 -0.24
C GLY A 314 4.11 -15.05 0.59
N TRP A 315 3.50 -14.50 1.65
CA TRP A 315 4.16 -13.56 2.55
C TRP A 315 5.36 -14.21 3.27
N ILE A 316 5.25 -15.50 3.63
CA ILE A 316 6.37 -16.27 4.20
C ILE A 316 7.43 -16.58 3.14
N ASP A 317 7.03 -16.94 1.92
CA ASP A 317 7.95 -17.15 0.80
C ASP A 317 8.77 -15.87 0.52
N MET A 318 8.13 -14.69 0.55
CA MET A 318 8.82 -13.40 0.46
C MET A 318 9.87 -13.23 1.55
N LEU A 319 9.53 -13.44 2.83
CA LEU A 319 10.50 -13.31 3.91
C LEU A 319 11.68 -14.26 3.76
N ASN A 320 11.43 -15.51 3.36
CA ASN A 320 12.49 -16.49 3.13
C ASN A 320 13.43 -16.04 2.01
N ARG A 321 12.90 -15.50 0.90
CA ARG A 321 13.71 -14.96 -0.19
C ARG A 321 14.54 -13.76 0.25
N LEU A 322 13.95 -12.83 1.01
CA LEU A 322 14.66 -11.68 1.55
C LEU A 322 15.78 -12.11 2.52
N HIS A 323 15.57 -13.18 3.28
CA HIS A 323 16.56 -13.73 4.20
C HIS A 323 17.74 -14.37 3.45
N LEU A 324 17.47 -15.14 2.40
CA LEU A 324 18.52 -15.77 1.58
C LEU A 324 19.46 -14.77 0.89
N VAL A 325 18.95 -13.58 0.56
CA VAL A 325 19.76 -12.50 -0.05
C VAL A 325 20.48 -11.66 1.02
N ALA A 326 20.11 -11.82 2.29
CA ALA A 326 20.72 -11.11 3.42
C ALA A 326 21.95 -11.83 4.01
N THR A 327 21.99 -13.17 3.90
CA THR A 327 23.11 -14.03 4.29
C THR A 327 24.17 -14.12 3.21
#